data_AF-A0A1Y2K0X6-F1
#
_entry.id   AF-A0A1Y2K0X6-F1
#
_cell.length_a   1.000
_cell.length_b   1.000
_cell.length_c   1.000
_cell.angle_alpha   90.00
_cell.angle_beta   90.00
_cell.angle_gamma   90.00
#
_symmetry.space_group_name_H-M   'P 1'
#
loop_
_entity.id
_entity.type
_entity.pdbx_description
1 polymer ?
#
loop_
_entity_poly.entity_id
_entity_poly.type
_entity_poly.pdbx_seq_one_letter_code
_entity_poly.pdbx_strand_id
1 'polypeptide(L)'
;MSAQLIFDLVPLGAIVRFFDGTPRPPERHRKKLAAWEHRNSGGRLIRKQAERRIGNTVIGASFTLHSGDYGGGGVVVLRVHRTFPVDSDLAFVV
;
A
#
# COMPACT_ATOMS: atom_id res chain seq x y z
N MET A 1 -8.54 8.18 -6.22
CA MET A 1 -8.58 8.93 -4.95
C MET A 1 -7.15 9.18 -4.46
N SER A 2 -6.93 10.21 -3.64
CA SER A 2 -5.63 10.46 -2.99
C SER A 2 -5.43 9.58 -1.76
N ALA A 3 -4.19 9.50 -1.25
CA ALA A 3 -3.88 8.80 0.00
C ALA A 3 -4.63 9.39 1.22
N GLN A 4 -4.76 10.71 1.29
CA GLN A 4 -5.56 11.39 2.32
C GLN A 4 -7.02 10.89 2.33
N LEU A 5 -7.66 10.75 1.17
CA LEU A 5 -9.05 10.24 1.10
C LEU A 5 -9.16 8.78 1.56
N ILE A 6 -8.15 7.94 1.31
CA ILE A 6 -8.10 6.58 1.87
C ILE A 6 -8.02 6.64 3.40
N PHE A 7 -7.18 7.51 3.93
CA PHE A 7 -7.02 7.69 5.36
C PHE A 7 -8.29 8.21 6.04
N ASP A 8 -9.04 9.12 5.42
CA ASP A 8 -10.22 9.72 6.04
C ASP A 8 -11.47 8.83 5.91
N LEU A 9 -11.73 8.29 4.72
CA LEU A 9 -13.05 7.75 4.38
C LEU A 9 -13.12 6.22 4.36
N VAL A 10 -12.01 5.53 4.09
CA VAL A 10 -12.06 4.10 3.80
C VAL A 10 -12.02 3.27 5.08
N PRO A 11 -12.97 2.36 5.33
CA PRO A 11 -12.98 1.57 6.56
C PRO A 11 -11.82 0.56 6.58
N LEU A 12 -11.34 0.22 7.78
CA LEU A 12 -10.41 -0.89 7.96
C LEU A 12 -11.06 -2.18 7.43
N GLY A 13 -10.26 -3.03 6.79
CA GLY A 13 -10.69 -4.25 6.13
C GLY A 13 -11.02 -4.10 4.64
N ALA A 14 -11.18 -2.87 4.13
CA ALA A 14 -11.39 -2.63 2.71
C ALA A 14 -10.18 -3.07 1.87
N ILE A 15 -10.44 -3.54 0.65
CA ILE A 15 -9.38 -3.79 -0.34
C ILE A 15 -9.08 -2.47 -1.03
N VAL A 16 -7.80 -2.09 -1.07
CA VAL A 16 -7.34 -0.86 -1.70
C VAL A 16 -6.28 -1.21 -2.72
N ARG A 17 -6.44 -0.71 -3.94
CA ARG A 17 -5.41 -0.77 -5.00
C ARG A 17 -4.74 0.59 -5.12
N PHE A 18 -3.47 0.59 -5.47
CA PHE A 18 -2.66 1.78 -5.71
C PHE A 18 -1.95 1.68 -7.07
N PHE A 19 -1.72 2.81 -7.70
CA PHE A 19 -1.08 2.90 -9.01
C PHE A 19 -0.37 4.24 -9.19
N ASP A 20 0.73 4.22 -9.94
CA ASP A 20 1.56 5.41 -10.24
C ASP A 20 1.28 6.01 -11.63
N GLY A 21 0.28 5.48 -12.34
CA GLY A 21 -0.14 5.98 -13.66
C GLY A 21 0.73 5.49 -14.82
N THR A 22 1.79 4.73 -14.57
CA THR A 22 2.63 4.20 -15.65
C THR A 22 1.98 2.99 -16.33
N PRO A 23 2.15 2.81 -17.66
CA PRO A 23 1.56 1.68 -18.37
C PRO A 23 2.24 0.35 -18.00
N ARG A 24 1.44 -0.72 -17.92
CA ARG A 24 1.93 -2.07 -17.59
C ARG A 24 2.93 -2.57 -18.65
N PRO A 25 4.16 -2.95 -18.26
CA PRO A 25 5.13 -3.54 -19.18
C PRO A 25 4.68 -4.90 -19.73
N PRO A 26 5.07 -5.28 -20.97
CA PRO A 26 4.83 -6.62 -21.48
C PRO A 26 5.45 -7.72 -20.60
N GLU A 27 4.80 -8.88 -20.53
CA GLU A 27 5.18 -9.99 -19.63
C GLU A 27 6.60 -10.52 -19.86
N ARG A 28 7.10 -10.45 -21.10
CA ARG A 28 8.48 -10.82 -21.44
C ARG A 28 9.53 -9.97 -20.70
N HIS A 29 9.20 -8.74 -20.30
CA HIS A 29 10.10 -7.85 -19.57
C HIS A 29 9.97 -8.03 -18.06
N ARG A 30 10.21 -9.25 -17.57
CA ARG A 30 9.98 -9.67 -16.16
C ARG A 30 10.50 -8.67 -15.12
N LYS A 31 11.72 -8.15 -15.27
CA LYS A 31 12.29 -7.14 -14.35
C LYS A 31 11.50 -5.84 -14.33
N LYS A 32 11.12 -5.32 -15.50
CA LYS A 32 10.31 -4.10 -15.61
C LYS A 32 8.91 -4.33 -15.07
N LEU A 33 8.31 -5.48 -15.37
CA LEU A 33 6.99 -5.84 -14.87
C LEU A 33 6.98 -5.94 -13.34
N ALA A 34 7.96 -6.61 -12.73
CA ALA A 34 8.06 -6.70 -11.27
C ALA A 34 8.23 -5.31 -10.60
N ALA A 35 9.06 -4.43 -11.18
CA ALA A 35 9.20 -3.06 -10.70
C ALA A 35 7.90 -2.26 -10.82
N TRP A 36 7.17 -2.46 -11.92
CA TRP A 36 5.87 -1.85 -12.14
C TRP A 36 4.82 -2.35 -11.14
N GLU A 37 4.72 -3.66 -10.92
CA GLU A 37 3.80 -4.28 -9.94
C GLU A 37 4.08 -3.79 -8.52
N HIS A 38 5.36 -3.56 -8.17
CA HIS A 38 5.70 -2.98 -6.88
C HIS A 38 5.11 -1.56 -6.68
N ARG A 39 4.88 -0.77 -7.74
CA ARG A 39 4.19 0.54 -7.64
C ARG A 39 2.73 0.51 -8.10
N ASN A 40 2.25 -0.64 -8.57
CA ASN A 40 0.90 -0.84 -9.12
C ASN A 40 0.31 -2.15 -8.62
N SER A 41 -0.13 -2.19 -7.36
CA SER A 41 -0.66 -3.39 -6.71
C SER A 41 -1.77 -3.01 -5.73
N GLY A 42 -2.07 -3.83 -4.74
CA GLY A 42 -3.09 -3.56 -3.74
C GLY A 42 -2.90 -4.34 -2.45
N GLY A 43 -3.85 -4.19 -1.55
CA GLY A 43 -3.87 -4.91 -0.30
C GLY A 43 -5.07 -4.53 0.55
N ARG A 44 -5.27 -5.27 1.63
CA ARG A 44 -6.31 -4.98 2.63
C ARG A 44 -5.84 -3.88 3.56
N LEU A 45 -6.63 -2.83 3.75
CA LEU A 45 -6.35 -1.79 4.73
C LEU A 45 -6.44 -2.36 6.15
N ILE A 46 -5.32 -2.42 6.87
CA ILE A 46 -5.26 -3.05 8.21
C ILE A 46 -4.98 -2.05 9.33
N ARG A 47 -4.47 -0.86 9.00
CA ARG A 47 -4.08 0.13 10.00
C ARG A 47 -4.18 1.54 9.45
N LYS A 48 -4.62 2.46 10.30
CA LYS A 48 -4.47 3.91 10.14
C LYS A 48 -3.72 4.44 11.35
N GLN A 49 -2.78 5.34 11.12
CA GLN A 49 -2.01 6.02 12.15
C GLN A 49 -2.14 7.52 11.92
N ALA A 50 -2.78 8.21 12.86
CA ALA A 50 -2.83 9.66 12.87
C ALA A 50 -1.43 10.26 13.04
N GLU A 51 -1.28 11.51 12.64
CA GLU A 51 -0.07 12.27 12.90
C GLU A 51 0.24 12.26 14.41
N ARG A 52 1.50 12.08 14.75
CA ARG A 52 1.95 12.16 16.14
C ARG A 52 3.33 12.78 16.23
N ARG A 53 3.56 13.47 17.34
CA ARG A 53 4.86 14.05 17.67
C ARG A 53 5.58 13.18 18.70
N ILE A 54 6.84 12.84 18.43
CA ILE A 54 7.74 12.15 19.36
C ILE A 54 8.93 13.06 19.61
N GLY A 55 8.98 13.68 20.80
CA GLY A 55 9.94 14.72 21.12
C GLY A 55 9.86 15.88 20.12
N ASN A 56 10.95 16.11 19.37
CA ASN A 56 11.01 17.16 18.35
C ASN A 56 10.67 16.66 16.94
N THR A 57 10.34 15.38 16.76
CA THR A 57 10.05 14.79 15.46
C THR A 57 8.54 14.66 15.24
N VAL A 58 8.04 15.15 14.10
CA VAL A 58 6.67 14.91 13.64
C VAL A 58 6.66 13.68 12.74
N ILE A 59 5.79 12.73 13.06
CA ILE A 59 5.51 11.56 12.23
C ILE A 59 4.16 11.80 11.58
N GLY A 60 4.16 12.05 10.26
CA GLY A 60 2.96 12.31 9.48
C GLY A 60 1.95 11.16 9.53
N ALA A 61 0.69 11.48 9.24
CA ALA A 61 -0.36 10.47 9.15
C ALA A 61 -0.05 9.45 8.05
N SER A 62 -0.43 8.20 8.30
CA SER A 62 -0.18 7.09 7.37
C SER A 62 -1.20 5.99 7.52
N PHE A 63 -1.29 5.13 6.51
CA PHE A 63 -2.07 3.90 6.57
C PHE A 63 -1.27 2.72 6.04
N THR A 64 -1.62 1.51 6.48
CA THR A 64 -0.92 0.27 6.11
C THR A 64 -1.87 -0.68 5.41
N LEU A 65 -1.44 -1.19 4.25
CA LEU A 65 -2.07 -2.27 3.53
C LEU A 65 -1.33 -3.59 3.81
N HIS A 66 -2.09 -4.66 3.99
CA HIS A 66 -1.62 -6.03 3.90
C HIS A 66 -1.72 -6.49 2.45
N SER A 67 -0.57 -6.65 1.79
CA SER A 67 -0.49 -6.95 0.36
C SER A 67 -0.41 -8.44 0.04
N GLY A 68 -0.06 -9.29 1.00
CA GLY A 68 -0.08 -10.73 0.82
C GLY A 68 0.64 -11.51 1.90
N ASP A 69 0.29 -12.78 2.00
CA ASP A 69 0.93 -13.79 2.84
C ASP A 69 1.59 -14.83 1.90
N TYR A 70 2.82 -15.25 2.23
CA TYR A 70 3.61 -16.21 1.47
C TYR A 70 4.03 -17.37 2.37
N GLY A 71 3.96 -18.59 1.83
CA GLY A 71 4.27 -19.82 2.54
C GLY A 71 3.66 -21.04 1.84
N GLY A 72 3.58 -22.17 2.54
CA GLY A 72 3.09 -23.43 1.98
C GLY A 72 2.53 -24.35 3.06
N GLY A 73 1.67 -25.30 2.66
CA GLY A 73 1.09 -26.28 3.59
C GLY A 73 0.19 -25.67 4.69
N GLY A 74 -0.42 -24.51 4.44
CA GLY A 74 -1.23 -23.79 5.43
C GLY A 74 -0.41 -22.93 6.42
N VAL A 75 0.92 -22.89 6.28
CA VAL A 75 1.80 -22.05 7.11
C VAL A 75 2.17 -20.78 6.37
N VAL A 76 1.97 -19.62 7.02
CA VAL A 76 2.47 -18.32 6.54
C VAL A 76 3.87 -18.10 7.09
N VAL A 77 4.84 -17.94 6.19
CA VAL A 77 6.25 -17.70 6.52
C VAL A 77 6.60 -16.21 6.38
N LEU A 78 5.93 -15.49 5.48
CA LEU A 78 6.15 -14.08 5.25
C LEU A 78 4.84 -13.33 5.03
N ARG A 79 4.67 -12.22 5.74
CA ARG A 79 3.57 -11.28 5.57
C ARG A 79 4.09 -9.96 5.03
N VAL A 80 3.53 -9.48 3.92
CA VAL A 80 3.94 -8.23 3.29
C VAL A 80 3.00 -7.11 3.69
N HIS A 81 3.56 -6.09 4.34
CA HIS A 81 2.86 -4.85 4.68
C HIS A 81 3.44 -3.69 3.90
N ARG A 82 2.58 -2.78 3.48
CA ARG A 82 2.97 -1.55 2.81
C ARG A 82 2.32 -0.35 3.45
N THR A 83 3.14 0.57 3.95
CA THR A 83 2.68 1.79 4.59
C THR A 83 2.83 2.97 3.64
N PHE A 84 1.77 3.75 3.53
CA PHE A 84 1.74 4.97 2.73
C PHE A 84 1.53 6.16 3.65
N PRO A 85 2.32 7.23 3.52
CA PRO A 85 1.97 8.50 4.12
C PRO A 85 0.78 9.12 3.37
N VAL A 86 0.01 9.97 4.04
CA VAL A 86 -1.19 10.60 3.46
C VAL A 86 -0.90 11.55 2.30
N ASP A 87 0.36 11.99 2.17
CA ASP A 87 0.89 12.84 1.09
C ASP A 87 1.50 12.04 -0.08
N SER A 88 1.30 10.71 -0.13
CA SER A 88 1.79 9.87 -1.22
C SER A 88 1.31 10.37 -2.59
N ASP A 89 2.23 10.34 -3.56
CA ASP A 89 2.05 10.67 -4.98
C ASP A 89 1.20 9.67 -5.77
N LEU A 90 0.86 8.53 -5.16
CA LEU A 90 0.10 7.48 -5.82
C LEU A 90 -1.40 7.78 -5.84
N ALA A 91 -2.07 7.21 -6.84
CA ALA A 91 -3.51 7.18 -6.90
C ALA A 91 -4.04 5.87 -6.33
N PHE A 92 -5.20 5.93 -5.68
CA PHE A 92 -5.82 4.81 -4.98
C PHE A 92 -7.26 4.59 -5.42
N VAL A 93 -7.72 3.33 -5.36
CA VAL A 93 -9.10 2.92 -5.59
C VAL A 93 -9.48 1.81 -4.60
N VAL A 94 -10.74 1.80 -4.17
CA VAL A 94 -11.33 0.78 -3.28
C VAL A 94 -12.15 -0.19 -4.12
#